data_AF-A0A841GK52-F1
#
_entry.id   AF-A0A841GK52-F1
#
_cell.length_a   1.000
_cell.length_b   1.000
_cell.length_c   1.000
_cell.angle_alpha   90.00
_cell.angle_beta   90.00
_cell.angle_gamma   90.00
#
_symmetry.space_group_name_H-M   'P 1'
#
loop_
_entity.id
_entity.type
_entity.pdbx_description
1 polymer ?
#
loop_
_entity_poly.entity_id
_entity_poly.type
_entity_poly.pdbx_seq_one_letter_code
_entity_poly.pdbx_strand_id
1 'polypeptide(L)' 'MKFAMMAAVLITLPAICGFIYGAVAGNRFLMAAAAVSLGLNVLPFVVAGWMMRNATGDDMGH' A
#
# COMPACT_ATOMS: atom_id res chain seq x y z
N MET A 1 -10.99 -2.83 -13.51
CA MET A 1 -11.16 -2.85 -12.03
C MET A 1 -10.79 -4.19 -11.39
N LYS A 2 -11.35 -5.33 -11.82
CA LYS A 2 -11.02 -6.67 -11.27
C LYS A 2 -9.51 -6.99 -11.22
N PHE A 3 -8.78 -6.78 -12.33
CA PHE A 3 -7.34 -7.09 -12.40
C PHE A 3 -6.48 -6.18 -11.51
N ALA A 4 -6.81 -4.90 -11.41
CA ALA A 4 -6.10 -3.96 -10.54
C ALA A 4 -6.29 -4.32 -9.05
N MET A 5 -7.51 -4.72 -8.68
CA MET A 5 -7.81 -5.18 -7.32
C MET A 5 -7.09 -6.51 -7.01
N MET A 6 -7.05 -7.42 -7.97
CA MET A 6 -6.33 -8.69 -7.84
C MET A 6 -4.82 -8.49 -7.71
N ALA A 7 -4.24 -7.56 -8.49
CA ALA A 7 -2.83 -7.18 -8.36
C ALA A 7 -2.52 -6.55 -7.00
N ALA A 8 -3.38 -5.63 -6.52
CA ALA A 8 -3.23 -5.02 -5.20
C ALA A 8 -3.22 -6.08 -4.09
N VAL A 9 -4.15 -7.04 -4.14
CA VAL A 9 -4.19 -8.16 -3.18
C VAL A 9 -2.92 -8.99 -3.26
N LEU A 10 -2.46 -9.36 -4.45
CA LEU A 10 -1.27 -10.18 -4.64
C LEU A 10 0.01 -9.53 -4.11
N ILE A 11 0.14 -8.20 -4.17
CA ILE A 11 1.31 -7.49 -3.63
C ILE A 11 1.22 -7.28 -2.12
N THR A 12 0.02 -7.04 -1.57
CA THR A 12 -0.13 -6.72 -0.13
C THR A 12 -0.21 -7.95 0.77
N LEU A 13 -0.80 -9.05 0.27
CA LEU A 13 -1.09 -10.23 1.08
C LEU A 13 0.18 -10.91 1.64
N PRO A 14 1.29 -11.06 0.88
CA PRO A 14 2.55 -11.57 1.41
C PRO A 14 3.13 -10.69 2.52
N ALA A 15 3.02 -9.37 2.39
CA ALA A 15 3.54 -8.44 3.37
C ALA A 15 2.73 -8.48 4.68
N ILE A 16 1.40 -8.64 4.61
CA ILE A 16 0.54 -8.85 5.78
C ILE A 16 0.91 -10.16 6.48
N CYS A 17 1.03 -11.26 5.73
CA CYS A 17 1.43 -12.55 6.28
C CYS A 17 2.81 -12.50 6.94
N GLY A 18 3.78 -11.86 6.30
CA GLY A 18 5.13 -11.66 6.84
C GLY A 18 5.13 -10.85 8.13
N PHE A 19 4.28 -9.82 8.23
CA PHE A 19 4.16 -9.02 9.45
C PHE A 19 3.58 -9.84 10.60
N ILE A 20 2.49 -10.59 10.36
CA ILE A 20 1.85 -11.44 11.37
C ILE A 20 2.82 -12.54 11.83
N TYR A 21 3.47 -13.22 10.89
CA TYR A 21 4.46 -14.25 11.22
C TYR A 21 5.64 -13.65 11.99
N GLY A 22 6.14 -12.47 11.61
CA GLY A 22 7.19 -11.76 12.32
C GLY A 22 6.81 -11.40 13.75
N ALA A 23 5.56 -10.98 13.97
CA ALA A 23 5.01 -10.70 15.30
C ALA A 23 4.91 -11.98 16.16
N VAL A 24 4.40 -13.08 15.59
CA VAL A 24 4.29 -14.38 16.28
C VAL A 24 5.66 -14.96 16.62
N ALA A 25 6.62 -14.87 15.70
CA ALA A 25 7.97 -15.39 15.88
C ALA A 25 8.87 -14.47 16.73
N GLY A 26 8.39 -13.29 17.14
CA GLY A 26 9.20 -12.28 17.83
C GLY A 26 10.33 -11.69 16.98
N ASN A 27 10.28 -11.87 15.65
CA ASN A 27 11.33 -11.42 14.73
C ASN A 27 11.07 -9.98 14.28
N ARG A 28 11.72 -9.04 14.99
CA ARG A 28 11.61 -7.60 14.74
C ARG A 28 12.08 -7.18 13.34
N PHE A 29 13.09 -7.85 12.77
CA PHE A 29 13.58 -7.55 11.43
C PHE A 29 12.55 -7.90 10.37
N LEU A 30 11.93 -9.08 10.50
CA LEU A 30 10.88 -9.51 9.58
C LEU A 30 9.65 -8.60 9.67
N MET A 31 9.27 -8.23 10.90
CA MET A 31 8.16 -7.31 11.15
C MET A 31 8.43 -5.92 10.54
N ALA A 32 9.64 -5.38 10.71
CA ALA A 32 10.04 -4.11 10.10
C ALA A 32 10.08 -4.18 8.57
N ALA A 33 10.66 -5.23 7.99
CA ALA A 33 10.70 -5.42 6.55
C ALA A 33 9.29 -5.53 5.93
N ALA A 34 8.40 -6.27 6.59
CA ALA A 34 7.00 -6.40 6.19
C ALA A 34 6.24 -5.07 6.28
N ALA A 35 6.47 -4.27 7.33
CA ALA A 35 5.88 -2.94 7.48
C ALA A 35 6.37 -1.97 6.37
N VAL A 36 7.65 -1.98 6.05
CA VAL A 36 8.22 -1.18 4.94
C VAL A 36 7.62 -1.60 3.60
N SER A 37 7.52 -2.91 3.36
CA SER A 37 6.90 -3.44 2.13
C SER A 37 5.43 -3.02 2.01
N LEU A 38 4.65 -3.07 3.10
CA LEU A 38 3.29 -2.54 3.15
C LEU A 38 3.24 -1.05 2.81
N GLY A 39 4.12 -0.24 3.41
CA GLY A 39 4.21 1.19 3.13
C GLY A 39 4.47 1.48 1.66
N LEU A 40 5.44 0.79 1.05
CA LEU A 40 5.78 0.93 -0.37
C LEU A 40 4.63 0.50 -1.29
N ASN A 41 3.86 -0.51 -0.92
CA ASN A 41 2.70 -0.95 -1.70
C ASN A 41 1.55 0.08 -1.66
N VAL A 42 1.40 0.83 -0.57
CA VAL A 42 0.30 1.81 -0.39
C VAL A 42 0.65 3.18 -0.99
N LEU A 43 1.94 3.52 -1.03
CA LEU A 43 2.45 4.82 -1.50
C LEU A 43 1.93 5.25 -2.89
N PRO A 44 1.90 4.39 -3.92
CA PRO A 44 1.38 4.74 -5.24
C PRO A 44 -0.10 5.12 -5.22
N PHE A 45 -0.91 4.47 -4.37
CA PHE A 45 -2.33 4.77 -4.24
C PHE A 45 -2.57 6.10 -3.54
N VAL A 46 -1.75 6.43 -2.52
CA VAL A 46 -1.79 7.72 -1.84
C VAL A 46 -1.39 8.84 -2.80
N VAL A 47 -0.31 8.66 -3.55
CA VAL A 47 0.17 9.63 -4.55
C VAL A 47 -0.88 9.83 -5.65
N ALA A 48 -1.45 8.76 -6.19
CA ALA A 48 -2.51 8.84 -7.20
C ALA A 48 -3.75 9.59 -6.67
N GLY A 49 -4.19 9.29 -5.44
CA GLY A 49 -5.29 10.00 -4.79
C GLY A 49 -5.01 11.49 -4.55
N TRP A 50 -3.76 11.82 -4.22
CA TRP A 50 -3.33 13.22 -4.04
C TRP A 50 -3.31 13.99 -5.37
N MET A 51 -2.79 13.37 -6.43
CA MET A 51 -2.81 13.94 -7.78
C MET A 51 -4.25 14.16 -8.29
N MET A 52 -5.15 13.22 -8.05
CA MET A 52 -6.57 13.36 -8.41
C MET A 52 -7.24 14.51 -7.66
N ARG A 53 -6.96 14.69 -6.36
CA ARG A 53 -7.49 15.83 -5.58
C ARG A 53 -7.02 17.17 -6.13
N ASN A 54 -5.75 17.28 -6.52
CA ASN A 54 -5.22 18.52 -7.09
C ASN A 54 -5.82 18.81 -8.48
N ALA A 55 -5.94 17.78 -9.33
CA ALA A 55 -6.58 17.92 -10.64
C ALA A 55 -8.06 18.36 -10.54
N THR A 56 -8.81 17.81 -9.57
CA THR A 56 -10.23 18.20 -9.36
C THR A 56 -10.37 19.63 -8.81
N GLY A 57 -9.33 20.18 -8.19
CA GLY A 57 -9.32 21.56 -7.68
C GLY A 57 -9.12 22.61 -8.78
N ASP A 58 -8.37 22.28 -9.83
CA ASP A 58 -8.14 23.17 -10.98
C ASP A 58 -9.37 23.25 -11.91
N ASP A 59 -10.16 22.17 -12.04
CA ASP A 59 -11.36 22.14 -12.88
C ASP A 59 -12.55 22.97 -12.35
N MET A 60 -12.53 23.42 -11.10
CA MET A 60 -13.56 24.30 -10.52
C MET A 60 -13.23 25.80 -10.64
N GLY A 61 -12.07 26.14 -11.20
CA GLY A 61 -11.58 27.52 -11.34
C GLY A 61 -11.76 28.17 -12.71
N HIS A 62 -12.34 27.46 -13.70
CA HIS A 62 -12.59 27.95 -15.05
C HIS A 62 -14.08 28.21 -15.33
#